data_AF-A0A1Z8Z0Z4-F1
#
_entry.id   AF-A0A1Z8Z0Z4-F1
#
_cell.length_a   1.000
_cell.length_b   1.000
_cell.length_c   1.000
_cell.angle_alpha   90.00
_cell.angle_beta   90.00
_cell.angle_gamma   90.00
#
_symmetry.space_group_name_H-M   'P 1'
#
loop_
_entity.id
_entity.type
_entity.pdbx_description
1 polymer ?
#
loop_
_entity_poly.entity_id
_entity_poly.type
_entity_poly.pdbx_seq_one_letter_code
_entity_poly.pdbx_strand_id
1 'polypeptide(L)'
;MKKGRNTKCHCGSGKKYKHCHESKDSKNSNQYFLIGGVCFVFIIIFFLSTRKDNKSQEPFISKTPISFESEFKRRKAPEGDPPPGKVWSVEHGHWHDINPPNGSVDGH
;
A
#
# COMPACT_ATOMS: atom_id res chain seq x y z
N MET A 1 -5.13 55.45 15.16
CA MET A 1 -6.32 54.93 14.43
C MET A 1 -5.89 53.86 13.45
N LYS A 2 -6.47 52.65 13.51
CA LYS A 2 -6.23 51.61 12.50
C LYS A 2 -6.95 52.04 11.22
N LYS A 3 -6.20 52.43 10.18
CA LYS A 3 -6.78 52.77 8.86
C LYS A 3 -7.40 51.49 8.27
N GLY A 4 -8.65 51.56 7.82
CA GLY A 4 -9.35 50.39 7.29
C GLY A 4 -8.72 49.88 5.98
N ARG A 5 -8.48 48.57 5.86
CA ARG A 5 -7.79 47.98 4.70
C ARG A 5 -8.43 48.29 3.34
N ASN A 6 -9.77 48.36 3.30
CA ASN A 6 -10.53 48.68 2.09
C ASN A 6 -10.73 50.18 1.85
N THR A 7 -10.29 51.08 2.75
CA THR A 7 -10.52 52.53 2.58
C THR A 7 -9.58 53.13 1.55
N LYS A 8 -9.95 54.32 1.02
CA LYS A 8 -9.10 55.09 0.11
C LYS A 8 -7.75 55.38 0.77
N CYS A 9 -6.66 55.16 0.05
CA CYS A 9 -5.33 55.45 0.59
C CYS A 9 -5.12 56.96 0.73
N HIS A 10 -4.39 57.36 1.77
CA HIS A 10 -4.18 58.76 2.15
C HIS A 10 -3.07 59.46 1.35
N CYS A 11 -2.36 58.73 0.48
CA CYS A 11 -1.33 59.29 -0.40
C CYS A 11 -1.88 59.84 -1.73
N GLY A 12 -3.22 59.92 -1.88
CA GLY A 12 -3.85 60.48 -3.08
C GLY A 12 -3.88 59.54 -4.30
N SER A 13 -3.36 58.31 -4.20
CA SER A 13 -3.24 57.38 -5.34
C SER A 13 -4.56 56.84 -5.91
N GLY A 14 -5.69 57.14 -5.26
CA GLY A 14 -7.00 56.64 -5.68
C GLY A 14 -7.28 55.16 -5.31
N LYS A 15 -6.27 54.40 -4.89
CA LYS A 15 -6.35 52.95 -4.62
C LYS A 15 -6.74 52.65 -3.17
N LYS A 16 -7.20 51.43 -2.90
CA LYS A 16 -7.47 50.98 -1.52
C LYS A 16 -6.16 50.91 -0.72
N TYR A 17 -6.23 51.18 0.58
CA TYR A 17 -5.07 51.14 1.49
C TYR A 17 -4.30 49.82 1.36
N LYS A 18 -5.02 48.69 1.30
CA LYS A 18 -4.48 47.34 1.10
C LYS A 18 -3.65 47.09 -0.15
N HIS A 19 -3.81 47.94 -1.15
CA HIS A 19 -3.11 47.84 -2.44
C HIS A 19 -2.09 48.96 -2.64
N CYS A 20 -1.86 49.79 -1.63
CA CYS A 20 -0.99 50.95 -1.75
C CYS A 20 0.02 51.04 -0.62
N HIS A 21 -0.40 51.02 0.64
CA HIS A 21 0.49 51.20 1.81
C HIS A 21 0.30 50.11 2.88
N GLU A 22 -0.50 49.08 2.60
CA GLU A 22 -0.45 47.87 3.41
C GLU A 22 0.75 47.05 2.91
N SER A 23 1.72 46.84 3.80
CA SER A 23 2.81 45.90 3.61
C SER A 23 2.20 44.52 3.45
N LYS A 24 1.94 44.13 2.20
CA LYS A 24 1.60 42.75 1.89
C LYS A 24 2.89 42.00 2.11
N ASP A 25 3.02 41.30 3.24
CA ASP A 25 4.11 40.35 3.42
C ASP A 25 4.13 39.48 2.17
N SER A 26 5.16 39.63 1.36
CA SER A 26 5.32 38.87 0.14
C SER A 26 5.59 37.46 0.61
N LYS A 27 4.53 36.66 0.81
CA LYS A 27 4.68 35.21 0.87
C LYS A 27 5.16 34.78 -0.50
N ASN A 28 6.47 34.80 -0.62
CA ASN A 28 7.27 34.19 -1.66
C ASN A 28 6.67 32.80 -1.91
N SER A 29 6.09 32.62 -3.10
CA SER A 29 5.51 31.35 -3.56
C SER A 29 6.48 30.18 -3.42
N ASN A 30 7.78 30.47 -3.42
CA ASN A 30 8.86 29.53 -3.15
C ASN A 30 8.82 28.91 -1.75
N GLN A 31 8.23 29.58 -0.74
CA GLN A 31 8.06 28.98 0.58
C GLN A 31 7.09 27.80 0.54
N TYR A 32 5.99 27.91 -0.23
CA TYR A 32 5.08 26.79 -0.45
C TYR A 32 5.72 25.70 -1.32
N PHE A 33 6.65 26.06 -2.22
CA PHE A 33 7.43 25.09 -2.99
C PHE A 33 8.39 24.30 -2.09
N LEU A 34 9.07 24.95 -1.15
CA LEU A 34 9.93 24.28 -0.16
C LEU A 34 9.12 23.42 0.81
N ILE A 35 8.05 23.97 1.40
CA ILE A 35 7.17 23.22 2.32
C ILE A 35 6.51 22.04 1.59
N GLY A 36 6.00 22.28 0.38
CA GLY A 36 5.39 21.25 -0.46
C GLY A 36 6.37 20.17 -0.86
N GLY A 37 7.60 20.54 -1.25
CA GLY A 37 8.67 19.60 -1.60
C GLY A 37 9.06 18.71 -0.41
N VAL A 38 9.25 19.29 0.78
CA VAL A 38 9.57 18.53 1.99
C VAL A 38 8.44 17.56 2.36
N CYS A 39 7.19 18.03 2.37
CA CYS A 39 6.03 17.17 2.63
C CYS A 39 5.90 16.04 1.59
N PHE A 40 6.13 16.33 0.31
CA PHE A 40 6.05 15.35 -0.77
C PHE A 40 7.12 14.25 -0.65
N VAL A 41 8.36 14.63 -0.27
CA VAL A 41 9.45 13.68 -0.01
C VAL A 41 9.09 12.75 1.16
N PHE A 42 8.55 13.28 2.26
CA PHE A 42 8.10 12.46 3.40
C PHE A 42 6.95 11.51 3.01
N ILE A 43 5.98 11.98 2.21
CA ILE A 43 4.89 11.15 1.70
C ILE A 43 5.45 10.02 0.82
N ILE A 44 6.36 10.32 -0.12
CA ILE A 44 7.00 9.29 -0.95
C ILE A 44 7.76 8.27 -0.10
N ILE A 45 8.57 8.72 0.87
CA ILE A 45 9.33 7.81 1.74
C ILE A 45 8.38 6.93 2.54
N PHE A 46 7.28 7.48 3.08
CA PHE A 46 6.25 6.72 3.78
C PHE A 46 5.62 5.66 2.86
N PHE A 47 5.19 6.04 1.65
CA PHE A 47 4.63 5.11 0.67
C PHE A 47 5.62 4.05 0.17
N LEU A 48 6.90 4.38 0.01
CA LEU A 48 7.94 3.39 -0.36
C LEU A 48 8.26 2.45 0.81
N SER A 49 8.11 2.92 2.05
CA SER A 49 8.28 2.10 3.25
C SER A 49 7.10 1.16 3.44
N THR A 50 5.87 1.57 3.10
CA THR A 50 4.68 0.69 3.12
C THR A 50 4.57 -0.21 1.89
N ARG A 51 5.18 0.16 0.76
CA ARG A 51 5.22 -0.65 -0.47
C ARG A 51 6.25 -1.78 -0.42
N LYS A 52 7.14 -1.80 0.57
CA LYS A 52 8.22 -2.78 0.68
C LYS A 52 7.77 -4.21 1.05
N ASP A 53 6.49 -4.41 1.34
CA ASP A 53 5.97 -5.67 1.85
C ASP A 53 5.36 -6.58 0.77
N ASN A 54 5.40 -6.18 -0.51
CA ASN A 54 4.82 -6.95 -1.62
C ASN A 54 5.88 -7.31 -2.68
N LYS A 55 6.97 -7.97 -2.26
CA LYS A 55 7.90 -8.62 -3.20
C LYS A 55 7.87 -10.14 -3.06
N SER A 56 6.80 -10.73 -3.61
CA SER A 56 6.65 -12.11 -4.10
C SER A 56 5.23 -12.14 -4.63
N GLN A 57 4.89 -12.30 -5.91
CA GLN A 57 5.53 -12.85 -7.10
C GLN A 57 5.13 -11.98 -8.30
N GLU A 58 6.05 -11.72 -9.20
CA GLU A 58 5.72 -11.46 -10.61
C GLU A 58 6.34 -12.63 -11.42
N PRO A 59 5.61 -13.21 -12.39
CA PRO A 59 5.96 -14.45 -13.06
C PRO A 59 7.01 -14.18 -14.13
N PHE A 60 8.25 -13.96 -13.71
CA PHE A 60 9.37 -13.92 -14.64
C PHE A 60 9.83 -15.36 -14.87
N ILE A 61 9.39 -15.93 -16.00
CA ILE A 61 9.99 -17.12 -16.61
C ILE A 61 11.48 -16.83 -16.81
N SER A 62 12.28 -17.09 -15.78
CA SER A 62 13.73 -17.03 -15.80
C SER A 62 14.26 -18.44 -15.74
N LYS A 63 15.13 -18.67 -16.70
CA LYS A 63 15.77 -19.94 -17.02
C LYS A 63 16.82 -20.28 -15.96
N THR A 64 16.38 -20.62 -14.76
CA THR A 64 17.23 -21.16 -13.68
C THR A 64 16.46 -22.24 -12.91
N PRO A 65 16.88 -23.52 -12.91
CA PRO A 65 16.15 -24.60 -12.25
C PRO A 65 16.54 -24.67 -10.76
N ILE A 66 16.31 -23.62 -9.98
CA ILE A 66 16.61 -23.62 -8.55
C ILE A 66 15.56 -22.78 -7.80
N SER A 67 14.41 -23.39 -7.51
CA SER A 67 13.58 -23.11 -6.31
C SER A 67 12.35 -24.02 -6.25
N PHE A 68 11.82 -24.46 -7.40
CA PHE A 68 10.63 -25.31 -7.48
C PHE A 68 10.85 -26.68 -6.82
N GLU A 69 12.05 -27.25 -6.98
CA GLU A 69 12.39 -28.54 -6.37
C GLU A 69 12.39 -28.48 -4.83
N SER A 70 12.76 -27.33 -4.26
CA SER A 70 12.78 -27.14 -2.81
C SER A 70 11.39 -26.96 -2.21
N GLU A 71 10.43 -26.51 -3.01
CA GLU A 71 9.04 -26.36 -2.57
C GLU A 71 8.26 -27.66 -2.77
N PHE A 72 8.45 -28.34 -3.91
CA PHE A 72 7.91 -29.66 -4.15
C PHE A 72 8.44 -30.69 -3.13
N LYS A 73 9.73 -30.64 -2.79
CA LYS A 73 10.31 -31.49 -1.73
C LYS A 73 9.77 -31.17 -0.34
N ARG A 74 9.39 -29.91 -0.06
CA ARG A 74 8.76 -29.53 1.21
C ARG A 74 7.26 -29.85 1.28
N ARG A 75 6.60 -30.07 0.14
CA ARG A 75 5.18 -30.42 0.02
C ARG A 75 4.94 -31.88 -0.35
N LYS A 76 5.99 -32.72 -0.42
CA LYS A 76 5.84 -34.18 -0.57
C LYS A 76 5.18 -34.73 0.68
N ALA A 77 4.27 -35.70 0.50
CA ALA A 77 3.67 -36.42 1.60
C ALA A 77 4.77 -37.02 2.50
N PRO A 78 4.55 -37.11 3.83
CA PRO A 78 5.43 -37.86 4.71
C PRO A 78 5.71 -39.25 4.15
N GLU A 79 6.94 -39.76 4.32
CA GLU A 79 7.29 -41.12 3.90
C GLU A 79 6.48 -42.11 4.76
N GLY A 80 5.47 -42.76 4.16
CA GLY A 80 4.57 -43.70 4.85
C GLY A 80 3.28 -43.95 4.08
N ASP A 81 2.62 -45.07 4.37
CA ASP A 81 1.32 -45.37 3.77
C ASP A 81 0.27 -44.33 4.20
N PRO A 82 -0.60 -43.88 3.28
CA PRO A 82 -1.66 -42.94 3.63
C PRO A 82 -2.57 -43.54 4.70
N PRO A 83 -3.06 -42.73 5.67
CA PRO A 83 -4.09 -43.20 6.58
C PRO A 83 -5.32 -43.67 5.79
N PRO A 84 -6.02 -44.75 6.22
CA PRO A 84 -7.20 -45.26 5.54
C PRO A 84 -8.24 -44.16 5.31
N GLY A 85 -8.64 -43.97 4.06
CA GLY A 85 -9.62 -42.96 3.68
C GLY A 85 -9.09 -41.53 3.60
N LYS A 86 -7.76 -41.29 3.60
CA LYS A 86 -7.16 -39.96 3.43
C LYS A 86 -6.33 -39.84 2.16
N VAL A 87 -6.45 -38.71 1.45
CA VAL A 87 -5.61 -38.34 0.28
C VAL A 87 -4.73 -37.13 0.60
N TRP A 88 -3.51 -37.11 0.08
CA TRP A 88 -2.58 -36.00 0.29
C TRP A 88 -2.81 -34.88 -0.71
N SER A 89 -3.10 -33.68 -0.22
CA SER A 89 -3.26 -32.47 -1.05
C SER A 89 -1.92 -31.76 -1.18
N VAL A 90 -1.18 -32.05 -2.26
CA VAL A 90 0.15 -31.47 -2.56
C VAL A 90 0.14 -29.94 -2.52
N GLU A 91 -0.96 -29.33 -2.97
CA GLU A 91 -1.13 -27.87 -2.99
C GLU A 91 -1.28 -27.28 -1.58
N HIS A 92 -1.82 -28.03 -0.62
CA HIS A 92 -2.13 -27.54 0.72
C HIS A 92 -1.28 -28.17 1.84
N GLY A 93 -0.43 -29.15 1.53
CA GLY A 93 0.46 -29.78 2.51
C GLY A 93 -0.25 -30.52 3.65
N HIS A 94 -1.48 -31.02 3.44
CA HIS A 94 -2.24 -31.77 4.45
C HIS A 94 -3.11 -32.87 3.82
N TRP A 95 -3.56 -33.81 4.67
CA TRP A 95 -4.46 -34.90 4.30
C TRP A 95 -5.92 -34.43 4.26
N HIS A 96 -6.68 -34.86 3.25
CA HIS A 96 -8.14 -34.70 3.16
C HIS A 96 -8.81 -36.07 3.30
N ASP A 97 -9.98 -36.12 3.95
CA ASP A 97 -10.79 -37.34 4.01
C ASP A 97 -11.55 -37.56 2.68
N ILE A 98 -11.52 -38.78 2.17
CA ILE A 98 -12.15 -39.18 0.88
C ILE A 98 -13.65 -39.42 1.05
N ASN A 99 -14.17 -39.46 2.28
CA ASN A 99 -15.57 -39.79 2.54
C ASN A 99 -16.25 -38.71 3.40
N PRO A 100 -17.14 -37.87 2.86
CA PRO A 100 -18.10 -37.18 3.71
C PRO A 100 -18.97 -38.25 4.40
N PRO A 101 -19.39 -38.09 5.66
CA PRO A 101 -20.33 -39.00 6.28
C PRO A 101 -21.70 -38.78 5.62
N ASN A 102 -21.96 -39.46 4.51
CA ASN A 102 -23.32 -39.69 4.06
C ASN A 102 -23.42 -40.99 3.27
N GLY A 103 -23.54 -42.05 4.07
CA GLY A 103 -23.96 -43.38 3.67
C GLY A 103 -24.63 -44.12 4.84
N SER A 104 -25.36 -43.42 5.71
CA SER A 104 -26.38 -44.06 6.56
C SER A 104 -27.64 -44.21 5.72
N VAL A 105 -27.64 -45.25 4.88
CA VAL A 105 -28.88 -45.82 4.36
C VAL A 105 -29.41 -46.72 5.47
N ASP A 106 -29.95 -46.12 6.53
CA ASP A 106 -30.62 -46.86 7.58
C ASP A 106 -32.03 -47.18 7.08
N GLY A 107 -32.19 -48.41 6.61
CA GLY A 107 -33.50 -49.01 6.41
C GLY A 107 -34.11 -49.37 7.77
N HIS A 108 -35.28 -48.79 8.04
CA HIS A 108 -36.38 -49.38 8.79
C HIS A 108 -37.70 -48.85 8.22
#